data_AF-A0A3M0M022-F1
#
_entry.id   AF-A0A3M0M022-F1
#
_cell.length_a   1.000
_cell.length_b   1.000
_cell.length_c   1.000
_cell.angle_alpha   90.00
_cell.angle_beta   90.00
_cell.angle_gamma   90.00
#
_symmetry.space_group_name_H-M   'P 1'
#
loop_
_entity.id
_entity.type
_entity.pdbx_description
1 polymer ?
#
loop_
_entity_poly.entity_id
_entity_poly.type
_entity_poly.pdbx_seq_one_letter_code
_entity_poly.pdbx_strand_id
1 'polypeptide(L)'
;VKLIGATSHYVTADLDEGPIIEQDIIRVTHGQSPEDYVSLGRDVESQVLARAIHAHANHRVFLNGNKTVVFPASPGSFSSERMG
;
A
#
# COMPACT_ATOMS: atom_id res chain seq x y z
N VAL A 1 14.79 9.40 10.75
CA VAL A 1 14.22 8.37 9.85
C VAL A 1 14.75 8.60 8.44
N LYS A 2 15.12 7.55 7.70
CA LYS A 2 15.67 7.62 6.33
C LYS A 2 14.87 6.70 5.40
N LEU A 3 13.57 6.96 5.33
CA LEU A 3 12.59 6.20 4.56
C LEU A 3 11.71 7.18 3.79
N ILE A 4 11.30 6.79 2.59
CA ILE A 4 10.15 7.38 1.87
C ILE A 4 9.21 6.23 1.50
N GLY A 5 7.99 6.55 1.09
CA GLY A 5 7.01 5.52 0.75
C GLY A 5 5.81 6.10 0.02
N ALA A 6 4.89 5.21 -0.33
CA ALA A 6 3.62 5.56 -0.96
C ALA A 6 2.47 4.86 -0.24
N THR A 7 1.29 5.46 -0.33
CA THR A 7 0.06 4.94 0.26
C THR A 7 -1.06 5.00 -0.76
N SER A 8 -1.69 3.87 -1.03
CA SER A 8 -2.96 3.81 -1.75
C SER A 8 -4.10 3.81 -0.75
N HIS A 9 -5.05 4.72 -0.91
CA HIS A 9 -6.26 4.79 -0.08
C HIS A 9 -7.47 5.17 -0.95
N TYR A 10 -8.67 4.88 -0.46
CA TYR A 10 -9.88 5.41 -1.10
C TYR A 10 -9.97 6.92 -0.92
N VAL A 11 -10.58 7.62 -1.87
CA VAL A 11 -10.83 9.06 -1.75
C VAL A 11 -12.09 9.28 -0.91
N THR A 12 -12.01 10.20 0.05
CA THR A 12 -13.13 10.68 0.86
C THR A 12 -13.23 12.21 0.74
N ALA A 13 -14.17 12.83 1.47
CA ALA A 13 -14.27 14.29 1.50
C ALA A 13 -13.09 14.94 2.25
N ASP A 14 -12.45 14.20 3.15
CA ASP A 14 -11.28 14.63 3.91
C ASP A 14 -10.02 14.33 3.12
N LEU A 15 -9.21 15.36 2.85
CA LEU A 15 -8.02 15.27 2.00
C LEU A 15 -7.01 14.29 2.60
N ASP A 16 -6.66 13.25 1.85
CA ASP A 16 -5.67 12.23 2.20
C ASP A 16 -5.99 11.41 3.48
N GLU A 17 -7.26 11.39 3.93
CA GLU A 17 -7.68 10.69 5.15
C GLU A 17 -8.57 9.45 4.89
N GLY A 18 -8.65 9.00 3.65
CA GLY A 18 -9.49 7.84 3.34
C GLY A 18 -8.90 6.50 3.79
N PRO A 19 -9.72 5.43 3.83
CA PRO A 19 -9.26 4.11 4.26
C PRO A 19 -8.12 3.57 3.40
N ILE A 20 -6.99 3.26 4.03
CA ILE A 20 -5.76 2.74 3.41
C ILE A 20 -5.99 1.32 2.87
N ILE A 21 -5.52 1.04 1.65
CA ILE A 21 -5.57 -0.26 0.96
C ILE A 21 -4.19 -0.93 0.95
N GLU A 22 -3.13 -0.18 0.64
CA GLU A 22 -1.77 -0.71 0.47
C GLU A 22 -0.75 0.37 0.82
N GLN A 23 0.36 -0.03 1.42
CA GLN A 23 1.48 0.85 1.76
C GLN A 23 2.80 0.14 1.54
N ASP A 24 3.79 0.88 1.11
CA ASP A 24 5.15 0.37 1.01
C ASP A 24 6.17 1.47 1.27
N ILE A 25 7.36 1.04 1.68
CA ILE A 25 8.46 1.93 2.03
C ILE A 25 9.74 1.49 1.33
N ILE A 26 10.58 2.48 1.07
CA ILE A 26 11.94 2.28 0.59
C ILE A 26 12.91 3.07 1.45
N ARG A 27 14.14 2.56 1.52
CA ARG A 27 15.21 3.19 2.28
C ARG A 27 15.98 4.16 1.41
N VAL A 28 16.24 5.33 1.97
CA VAL A 28 16.98 6.41 1.33
C VAL A 28 18.22 6.77 2.15
N THR A 29 19.14 7.52 1.57
CA THR A 29 20.39 7.96 2.18
C THR A 29 20.63 9.44 1.90
N HIS A 30 21.49 10.09 2.67
CA HIS A 30 21.82 11.50 2.48
C HIS A 30 22.63 11.78 1.21
N GLY A 31 23.14 10.75 0.53
CA GLY A 31 23.92 10.88 -0.71
C GLY A 31 23.06 11.01 -1.97
N GLN A 32 21.74 10.94 -1.84
CA GLN A 32 20.80 11.01 -2.97
C GLN A 32 20.28 12.44 -3.16
N SER A 33 20.15 12.82 -4.43
CA SER A 33 19.58 14.09 -4.87
C SER A 33 18.05 14.09 -4.77
N PRO A 34 17.39 15.27 -4.82
CA PRO A 34 15.94 15.36 -4.93
C PRO A 34 15.37 14.57 -6.12
N GLU A 35 16.06 14.59 -7.27
CA GLU A 35 15.66 13.88 -8.48
C GLU A 35 15.70 12.36 -8.30
N ASP A 36 16.66 11.86 -7.51
CA ASP A 36 16.72 10.45 -7.12
C ASP A 36 15.49 10.08 -6.29
N TYR A 37 15.09 10.93 -5.32
CA TYR A 37 13.90 10.67 -4.51
C TYR A 37 12.61 10.68 -5.32
N VAL A 38 12.49 11.56 -6.32
CA VAL A 38 11.33 11.57 -7.22
C VAL A 38 11.27 10.28 -8.03
N SER A 39 12.40 9.83 -8.56
CA SER A 39 12.46 8.58 -9.35
C SER A 39 12.10 7.37 -8.49
N LEU A 40 12.70 7.28 -7.30
CA LEU A 40 12.40 6.23 -6.32
C LEU A 40 10.95 6.29 -5.80
N GLY A 41 10.41 7.49 -5.62
CA GLY A 41 9.02 7.74 -5.24
C GLY A 41 8.04 7.19 -6.28
N ARG A 42 8.27 7.50 -7.57
CA ARG A 42 7.44 6.99 -8.68
C ARG A 42 7.41 5.47 -8.75
N ASP A 43 8.54 4.82 -8.48
CA ASP A 43 8.62 3.36 -8.48
C ASP A 43 7.76 2.76 -7.36
N VAL A 44 7.88 3.27 -6.12
CA VAL A 44 7.08 2.77 -4.99
C VAL A 44 5.60 3.13 -5.14
N GLU A 45 5.27 4.32 -5.66
CA GLU A 45 3.90 4.74 -6.00
C GLU A 45 3.25 3.80 -7.01
N SER A 46 3.96 3.49 -8.10
CA SER A 46 3.45 2.62 -9.17
C SER A 46 3.14 1.22 -8.65
N GLN A 47 4.01 0.67 -7.79
CA GLN A 47 3.81 -0.66 -7.20
C GLN A 47 2.65 -0.68 -6.21
N VAL A 48 2.59 0.29 -5.29
CA VAL A 48 1.54 0.41 -4.28
C VAL A 48 0.17 0.61 -4.94
N LEU A 49 0.10 1.41 -6.01
CA LEU A 49 -1.13 1.60 -6.77
C LEU A 49 -1.54 0.31 -7.51
N ALA A 50 -0.61 -0.35 -8.20
CA ALA A 50 -0.90 -1.59 -8.94
C ALA A 50 -1.43 -2.70 -8.01
N ARG A 51 -0.82 -2.87 -6.82
CA ARG A 51 -1.28 -3.88 -5.84
C ARG A 51 -2.67 -3.56 -5.28
N ALA A 52 -2.93 -2.29 -4.96
CA ALA A 52 -4.24 -1.83 -4.49
C ALA A 52 -5.33 -2.06 -5.55
N ILE A 53 -5.07 -1.66 -6.80
CA ILE A 53 -5.99 -1.89 -7.93
C ILE A 53 -6.22 -3.38 -8.13
N HIS A 54 -5.17 -4.20 -8.13
CA HIS A 54 -5.30 -5.65 -8.28
C HIS A 54 -6.14 -6.26 -7.14
N ALA A 55 -6.03 -5.78 -5.91
CA ALA A 55 -6.88 -6.20 -4.80
C ALA A 55 -8.33 -5.77 -4.98
N HIS A 56 -8.56 -4.50 -5.33
CA HIS A 56 -9.89 -3.96 -5.53
C HIS A 56 -10.63 -4.65 -6.69
N ALA A 57 -9.97 -4.80 -7.85
CA ALA A 57 -10.53 -5.41 -9.06
C ALA A 57 -10.88 -6.90 -8.88
N ASN A 58 -10.20 -7.60 -7.96
CA ASN A 58 -10.49 -8.99 -7.63
C ASN A 58 -11.43 -9.14 -6.41
N HIS A 59 -12.14 -8.07 -6.01
CA HIS A 59 -13.07 -8.06 -4.89
C HIS A 59 -12.46 -8.52 -3.55
N ARG A 60 -11.19 -8.17 -3.31
CA ARG A 60 -10.44 -8.55 -2.10
C ARG A 60 -10.36 -7.44 -1.05
N VAL A 61 -10.91 -6.26 -1.30
CA VAL A 61 -10.86 -5.10 -0.39
C VAL A 61 -12.24 -4.85 0.18
N PHE A 62 -12.36 -4.91 1.51
CA PHE A 62 -13.62 -4.69 2.22
C PHE A 62 -13.48 -3.50 3.18
N LEU A 63 -14.44 -2.59 3.16
CA LEU A 63 -14.49 -1.48 4.12
C LEU A 63 -14.93 -1.98 5.50
N ASN A 64 -14.24 -1.52 6.54
CA ASN A 64 -14.56 -1.77 7.95
C ASN A 64 -14.45 -0.46 8.74
N GLY A 65 -15.54 0.30 8.78
CA GLY A 65 -15.52 1.67 9.29
C GLY A 65 -14.56 2.54 8.47
N ASN A 66 -13.58 3.16 9.14
CA ASN A 66 -12.55 3.99 8.53
C ASN A 66 -11.30 3.20 8.08
N LYS A 67 -11.37 1.87 8.02
CA LYS A 67 -10.27 0.99 7.61
C LYS A 67 -10.66 0.11 6.45
N THR A 68 -9.68 -0.55 5.84
CA THR A 68 -9.93 -1.65 4.92
C THR A 68 -9.40 -2.97 5.49
N VAL A 69 -10.04 -4.07 5.10
CA VAL A 69 -9.53 -5.43 5.25
C VAL A 69 -9.21 -5.93 3.85
N VAL A 70 -7.94 -6.27 3.61
CA VAL A 70 -7.46 -6.72 2.30
C VAL A 70 -7.11 -8.21 2.36
N PHE A 71 -7.82 -9.01 1.58
CA PHE A 71 -7.61 -10.44 1.47
C PHE A 71 -6.45 -10.73 0.50
N PRO A 72 -5.43 -11.57 0.79
CA PRO A 72 -4.42 -12.04 -0.16
C PRO A 72 -4.97 -12.69 -1.43
N ALA A 73 -4.13 -12.68 -2.47
CA ALA A 73 -4.49 -13.14 -3.82
C ALA A 73 -4.63 -14.67 -3.93
N SER A 74 -3.98 -15.44 -3.06
CA SER A 74 -4.00 -16.91 -3.12
C SER A 74 -5.07 -17.49 -2.17
N PRO A 75 -5.99 -18.35 -2.66
CA PRO A 75 -6.90 -19.11 -1.79
C PRO A 75 -6.12 -19.87 -0.71
N GLY A 76 -6.60 -19.86 0.54
CA GLY A 76 -5.95 -20.57 1.64
C GLY A 76 -4.72 -19.90 2.26
N SER A 77 -4.25 -18.75 1.75
CA SER A 77 -3.12 -18.02 2.36
C SER A 77 -3.40 -17.47 3.78
N PHE A 78 -4.64 -17.54 4.25
CA PHE A 78 -5.04 -17.24 5.63
C PHE A 78 -5.00 -18.45 6.57
N SER A 79 -4.90 -19.68 6.03
CA SER A 79 -4.75 -20.86 6.87
C SER A 79 -3.33 -20.89 7.39
N SER A 80 -3.09 -20.14 8.47
CA SER A 80 -1.88 -20.32 9.28
C SER A 80 -1.91 -21.73 9.86
N GLU A 81 -0.96 -22.58 9.48
CA GLU A 81 -0.69 -23.85 10.18
C GLU A 81 -0.16 -23.63 11.60
N ARG A 82 0.11 -22.38 11.99
CA ARG A 82 0.58 -21.97 13.33
C ARG A 82 -0.55 -21.39 14.18
N MET A 83 -1.65 -22.11 14.29
CA MET A 83 -2.56 -22.00 15.45
C MET A 83 -2.33 -23.26 16.30
N GLY A 84 -1.22 -23.26 17.03
CA GLY A 84 -0.74 -24.31 17.93
C GLY A 84 0.48 -23.81 18.68
#